data_AF-A0A2Z2PLR6-F1
#
_entry.id   AF-A0A2Z2PLR6-F1
#
_cell.length_a   1.000
_cell.length_b   1.000
_cell.length_c   1.000
_cell.angle_alpha   90.00
_cell.angle_beta   90.00
_cell.angle_gamma   90.00
#
_symmetry.space_group_name_H-M   'P 1'
#
loop_
_entity.id
_entity.type
_entity.pdbx_description
1 polymer ?
#
loop_
_entity_poly.entity_id
_entity_poly.type
_entity_poly.pdbx_seq_one_letter_code
_entity_poly.pdbx_strand_id
1 'polypeptide(L)'
;MRILLVTLTSICAGCAVLPSKSDLDGFAAATSSSAKTVAAAVSASNQVATDQDEQLQAIQYIRGGRYALVELPQSKLTNRLDADQLQIRLAAISDLQNYANAVGKAADQGTVDQLEASAEKLTNSVAALATAMGGSPMVAPAIKVVGRAAASAVSDTYVRQVLDVVRKTDPVVKNLVDLLKNDLGPLQTDLWVQATAYAGLRDQQLAVLRRDPRVNRAALYEAYMNARSDVKARYALGDAATPISDLLQSIHDTHHALTTGSGDIGLTIKRLSALAKDSAALIEVTKKDAVE
;
A
#
# COMPACT_ATOMS: atom_id res chain seq x y z
N MET A 1 0.04 -44.33 53.62
CA MET A 1 0.13 -42.86 53.43
C MET A 1 0.52 -42.63 51.97
N ARG A 2 -0.39 -42.12 51.13
CA ARG A 2 -0.58 -40.67 50.81
C ARG A 2 0.67 -40.12 50.09
N ILE A 3 0.65 -39.56 48.88
CA ILE A 3 -0.37 -39.03 47.96
C ILE A 3 0.26 -39.05 46.55
N LEU A 4 -0.43 -39.65 45.57
CA LEU A 4 -0.15 -39.45 44.14
C LEU A 4 -0.81 -38.11 43.75
N LEU A 5 -0.01 -37.07 43.51
CA LEU A 5 -0.52 -35.79 43.02
C LEU A 5 -0.74 -35.91 41.51
N VAL A 6 -2.02 -36.02 41.13
CA VAL A 6 -2.48 -36.02 39.75
C VAL A 6 -2.27 -34.62 39.17
N THR A 7 -1.27 -34.46 38.30
CA THR A 7 -1.15 -33.34 37.36
C THR A 7 -2.30 -33.40 36.37
N LEU A 8 -3.43 -32.78 36.73
CA LEU A 8 -4.57 -32.61 35.84
C LEU A 8 -4.22 -31.54 34.81
N THR A 9 -3.88 -32.01 33.63
CA THR A 9 -3.73 -31.28 32.37
C THR A 9 -4.89 -30.29 32.15
N SER A 10 -4.65 -29.02 32.44
CA SER A 10 -5.44 -27.90 31.90
C SER A 10 -4.95 -27.62 30.47
N ILE A 11 -5.17 -28.56 29.57
CA ILE A 11 -5.13 -28.28 28.13
C ILE A 11 -6.47 -27.64 27.83
N CYS A 12 -6.58 -26.34 28.11
CA CYS A 12 -7.53 -25.49 27.40
C CYS A 12 -7.09 -25.51 25.93
N ALA A 13 -7.49 -26.56 25.21
CA ALA A 13 -7.50 -26.57 23.77
C ALA A 13 -8.30 -25.34 23.37
N GLY A 14 -7.60 -24.29 22.93
CA GLY A 14 -8.20 -23.02 22.56
C GLY A 14 -9.28 -23.31 21.54
N CYS A 15 -10.54 -23.19 21.94
CA CYS A 15 -11.63 -23.04 21.00
C CYS A 15 -11.26 -21.82 20.17
N ALA A 16 -10.84 -22.04 18.92
CA ALA A 16 -10.54 -20.96 17.99
C ALA A 16 -11.79 -20.08 17.94
N VAL A 17 -11.72 -18.92 18.59
CA VAL A 17 -12.83 -17.98 18.64
C VAL A 17 -13.04 -17.51 17.22
N LEU A 18 -14.24 -17.77 16.68
CA LEU A 18 -14.58 -17.27 15.36
C LEU A 18 -14.48 -15.73 15.40
N PRO A 19 -13.87 -15.09 14.39
CA PRO A 19 -13.81 -13.65 14.32
C PRO A 19 -15.21 -13.06 14.45
N SER A 20 -15.34 -12.02 15.27
CA SER A 20 -16.60 -11.30 15.37
C SER A 20 -16.82 -10.47 14.11
N LYS A 21 -18.07 -10.07 13.86
CA LYS A 21 -18.40 -9.10 12.81
C LYS A 21 -17.55 -7.82 12.91
N SER A 22 -17.39 -7.31 14.14
CA SER A 22 -16.57 -6.12 14.40
C SER A 22 -15.10 -6.31 14.01
N ASP A 23 -14.58 -7.54 14.10
CA ASP A 23 -13.20 -7.84 13.68
C ASP A 23 -13.08 -7.81 12.16
N LEU A 24 -14.07 -8.38 11.44
CA LEU A 24 -14.09 -8.38 9.97
C LEU A 24 -14.26 -6.95 9.41
N ASP A 25 -15.13 -6.15 10.01
CA ASP A 25 -15.33 -4.75 9.63
C ASP A 25 -14.08 -3.90 9.93
N GLY A 26 -13.48 -4.11 11.10
CA GLY A 26 -12.24 -3.45 11.50
C GLY A 26 -11.09 -3.76 10.55
N PHE A 27 -10.92 -5.03 10.19
CA PHE A 27 -9.94 -5.45 9.18
C PHE A 27 -10.22 -4.82 7.81
N ALA A 28 -11.47 -4.84 7.34
CA ALA A 28 -11.85 -4.25 6.06
C ALA A 28 -11.48 -2.76 5.99
N ALA A 29 -11.85 -1.99 7.02
CA ALA A 29 -11.54 -0.57 7.11
C ALA A 29 -10.03 -0.30 7.18
N ALA A 30 -9.32 -1.01 8.05
CA ALA A 30 -7.89 -0.82 8.28
C ALA A 30 -7.05 -1.20 7.04
N THR A 31 -7.36 -2.33 6.41
CA THR A 31 -6.69 -2.77 5.18
C THR A 31 -7.01 -1.85 4.00
N SER A 32 -8.26 -1.40 3.85
CA SER A 32 -8.65 -0.45 2.80
C SER A 32 -7.91 0.89 2.94
N SER A 33 -7.79 1.40 4.17
CA SER A 33 -6.99 2.61 4.44
C SER A 33 -5.51 2.41 4.15
N SER A 34 -4.96 1.26 4.53
CA SER A 34 -3.55 0.91 4.30
C SER A 34 -3.25 0.77 2.80
N ALA A 35 -4.09 0.05 2.05
CA ALA A 35 -3.96 -0.11 0.60
C ALA A 35 -4.01 1.24 -0.12
N LYS A 36 -4.94 2.14 0.24
CA LYS A 36 -4.98 3.50 -0.30
C LYS A 36 -3.72 4.29 -0.01
N THR A 37 -3.16 4.15 1.18
CA THR A 37 -1.92 4.82 1.59
C THR A 37 -0.75 4.33 0.74
N VAL A 38 -0.59 3.02 0.59
CA VAL A 38 0.47 2.42 -0.25
C VAL A 38 0.30 2.86 -1.71
N ALA A 39 -0.92 2.81 -2.25
CA ALA A 39 -1.20 3.28 -3.62
C ALA A 39 -0.84 4.77 -3.80
N ALA A 40 -1.19 5.62 -2.83
CA ALA A 40 -0.86 7.04 -2.88
C ALA A 40 0.65 7.30 -2.84
N ALA A 41 1.41 6.55 -2.04
CA ALA A 41 2.87 6.68 -2.00
C ALA A 41 3.52 6.21 -3.32
N VAL A 42 3.03 5.12 -3.90
CA VAL A 42 3.45 4.61 -5.21
C VAL A 42 3.16 5.64 -6.31
N SER A 43 1.97 6.24 -6.34
CA SER A 43 1.64 7.31 -7.27
C SER A 43 2.50 8.56 -7.06
N ALA A 44 2.78 8.93 -5.80
CA ALA A 44 3.59 10.09 -5.47
C ALA A 44 5.04 9.93 -5.95
N SER A 45 5.63 8.74 -5.87
CA SER A 45 6.96 8.48 -6.44
C SER A 45 7.02 8.74 -7.94
N ASN A 46 6.00 8.34 -8.69
CA ASN A 46 5.94 8.67 -10.11
C ASN A 46 5.81 10.18 -10.34
N GLN A 47 5.05 10.89 -9.50
CA GLN A 47 4.94 12.35 -9.58
C GLN A 47 6.28 13.05 -9.33
N VAL A 48 7.05 12.66 -8.30
CA VAL A 48 8.36 13.26 -8.02
C VAL A 48 9.31 13.09 -9.21
N ALA A 49 9.28 11.93 -9.86
CA ALA A 49 10.06 11.69 -11.07
C ALA A 49 9.62 12.63 -12.23
N THR A 50 8.31 12.83 -12.42
CA THR A 50 7.78 13.81 -13.39
C THR A 50 8.24 15.21 -13.09
N ASP A 51 8.10 15.67 -11.85
CA ASP A 51 8.49 17.01 -11.43
C ASP A 51 9.99 17.24 -11.66
N GLN A 52 10.81 16.22 -11.43
CA GLN A 52 12.25 16.28 -11.68
C GLN A 52 12.56 16.50 -13.16
N ASP A 53 11.89 15.77 -14.05
CA ASP A 53 12.09 15.92 -15.49
C ASP A 53 11.56 17.26 -15.99
N GLU A 54 10.37 17.67 -15.57
CA GLU A 54 9.81 18.98 -15.88
C GLU A 54 10.75 20.10 -15.44
N GLN A 55 11.30 20.01 -14.22
CA GLN A 55 12.23 20.98 -13.69
C GLN A 55 13.54 21.02 -14.49
N LEU A 56 14.04 19.86 -14.94
CA LEU A 56 15.20 19.79 -15.83
C LEU A 56 14.92 20.50 -17.16
N GLN A 57 13.77 20.25 -17.78
CA GLN A 57 13.36 20.91 -19.03
C GLN A 57 13.16 22.41 -18.84
N ALA A 58 12.58 22.84 -17.72
CA ALA A 58 12.43 24.25 -17.37
C ALA A 58 13.79 24.96 -17.26
N ILE A 59 14.79 24.32 -16.65
CA ILE A 59 16.15 24.87 -16.58
C ILE A 59 16.77 25.00 -17.98
N GLN A 60 16.59 24.00 -18.85
CA GLN A 60 17.07 24.08 -20.23
C GLN A 60 16.40 25.21 -21.01
N TYR A 61 15.08 25.36 -20.85
CA TYR A 61 14.32 26.45 -21.45
C TYR A 61 14.87 27.83 -21.03
N ILE A 62 15.05 28.06 -19.72
CA ILE A 62 15.54 29.35 -19.20
C ILE A 62 16.98 29.62 -19.69
N ARG A 63 17.81 28.58 -19.83
CA ARG A 63 19.18 28.71 -20.36
C ARG A 63 19.24 28.94 -21.87
N GLY A 64 18.11 28.94 -22.59
CA GLY A 64 18.07 29.01 -24.05
C GLY A 64 18.59 27.74 -24.73
N GLY A 65 18.62 26.62 -24.00
CA GLY A 65 19.01 25.32 -24.51
C GLY A 65 17.88 24.60 -25.26
N ARG A 66 18.17 23.39 -25.75
CA ARG A 66 17.12 22.49 -26.28
C ARG A 66 16.32 21.91 -25.13
N TYR A 67 15.00 21.97 -25.24
CA TYR A 67 14.06 21.40 -24.26
C TYR A 67 12.98 20.61 -25.00
N ALA A 68 12.32 19.70 -24.28
CA ALA A 68 11.15 18.97 -24.75
C ALA A 68 10.03 19.10 -23.72
N LEU A 69 8.80 19.24 -24.19
CA LEU A 69 7.62 19.04 -23.36
C LEU A 69 7.38 17.53 -23.30
N VAL A 70 7.79 16.91 -22.19
CA VAL A 70 7.67 15.47 -21.99
C VAL A 70 6.48 15.20 -21.08
N GLU A 71 5.46 14.51 -21.60
CA GLU A 71 4.29 14.08 -20.81
C GLU A 71 4.63 12.94 -19.84
N LEU A 72 5.73 12.23 -20.09
CA LEU A 72 6.19 11.12 -19.27
C LEU A 72 7.65 11.35 -18.83
N PRO A 73 8.00 11.00 -17.59
CA PRO A 73 9.37 11.09 -17.09
C PRO A 73 10.34 10.33 -18.01
N GLN A 74 11.44 10.97 -18.39
CA GLN A 74 12.52 10.42 -19.19
C GLN A 74 13.81 10.18 -18.39
N SER A 75 13.90 10.69 -17.15
CA SER A 75 15.07 10.49 -16.27
C SER A 75 15.27 9.01 -15.98
N LYS A 76 16.49 8.52 -16.29
CA LYS A 76 16.97 7.18 -15.95
C LYS A 76 17.74 7.15 -14.63
N LEU A 77 17.65 8.20 -13.82
CA LEU A 77 18.49 8.35 -12.62
C LEU A 77 18.15 7.34 -11.51
N THR A 78 16.98 6.71 -11.58
CA THR A 78 16.56 5.62 -10.69
C THR A 78 16.00 4.45 -11.51
N ASN A 79 16.05 3.23 -10.94
CA ASN A 79 15.37 2.05 -11.50
C ASN A 79 13.85 2.26 -11.42
N ARG A 80 13.32 3.07 -12.34
CA ARG A 80 11.90 3.37 -12.38
C ARG A 80 11.15 2.16 -12.91
N LEU A 81 10.04 1.84 -12.26
CA LEU A 81 9.03 0.99 -12.85
C LEU A 81 8.44 1.69 -14.08
N ASP A 82 8.32 0.98 -15.19
CA ASP A 82 7.55 1.51 -16.33
C ASP A 82 6.06 1.63 -15.96
N ALA A 83 5.29 2.33 -16.80
CA ALA A 83 3.88 2.60 -16.52
C ALA A 83 3.04 1.32 -16.38
N ASP A 84 3.36 0.30 -17.17
CA ASP A 84 2.66 -0.99 -17.17
C ASP A 84 2.96 -1.76 -15.87
N GLN A 85 4.22 -1.78 -15.45
CA GLN A 85 4.67 -2.35 -14.18
C GLN A 85 4.01 -1.64 -12.99
N LEU A 86 3.94 -0.30 -13.03
CA LEU A 86 3.25 0.49 -12.00
C LEU A 86 1.77 0.11 -11.91
N GLN A 87 1.10 0.00 -13.07
CA GLN A 87 -0.31 -0.35 -13.15
C GLN A 87 -0.59 -1.74 -12.55
N ILE A 88 0.29 -2.72 -12.78
CA ILE A 88 0.15 -4.07 -12.19
C ILE A 88 0.15 -4.01 -10.66
N ARG A 89 1.04 -3.20 -10.05
CA ARG A 89 1.12 -3.04 -8.60
C ARG A 89 -0.10 -2.34 -8.03
N LEU A 90 -0.53 -1.25 -8.67
CA LEU A 90 -1.73 -0.53 -8.27
C LEU A 90 -2.99 -1.41 -8.40
N ALA A 91 -3.07 -2.25 -9.44
CA ALA A 91 -4.14 -3.23 -9.59
C ALA A 91 -4.13 -4.26 -8.45
N ALA A 92 -2.96 -4.80 -8.09
CA ALA A 92 -2.84 -5.76 -6.99
C ALA A 92 -3.22 -5.15 -5.63
N ILE A 93 -2.82 -3.91 -5.36
CA ILE A 93 -3.21 -3.17 -4.15
C ILE A 93 -4.74 -2.90 -4.14
N SER A 94 -5.31 -2.54 -5.29
CA SER A 94 -6.75 -2.33 -5.46
C SER A 94 -7.55 -3.62 -5.22
N ASP A 95 -7.08 -4.75 -5.74
CA ASP A 95 -7.73 -6.04 -5.53
C ASP A 95 -7.61 -6.52 -4.08
N LEU A 96 -6.51 -6.22 -3.39
CA LEU A 96 -6.38 -6.45 -1.94
C LEU A 96 -7.41 -5.64 -1.16
N GLN A 97 -7.59 -4.36 -1.52
CA GLN A 97 -8.64 -3.52 -0.94
C GLN A 97 -10.04 -4.07 -1.23
N ASN A 98 -10.31 -4.49 -2.47
CA ASN A 98 -11.60 -5.06 -2.86
C ASN A 98 -11.91 -6.36 -2.10
N TYR A 99 -10.90 -7.22 -1.95
CA TYR A 99 -10.98 -8.42 -1.12
C TYR A 99 -11.28 -8.09 0.35
N ALA A 100 -10.53 -7.17 0.96
CA ALA A 100 -10.76 -6.78 2.35
C ALA A 100 -12.16 -6.21 2.57
N ASN A 101 -12.66 -5.39 1.64
CA ASN A 101 -14.04 -4.90 1.67
C ASN A 101 -15.07 -6.03 1.54
N ALA A 102 -14.79 -7.04 0.72
CA ALA A 102 -15.67 -8.20 0.59
C ALA A 102 -15.68 -9.06 1.86
N VAL A 103 -14.55 -9.17 2.58
CA VAL A 103 -14.48 -9.82 3.90
C VAL A 103 -15.40 -9.13 4.91
N GLY A 104 -15.36 -7.80 4.99
CA GLY A 104 -16.28 -7.03 5.85
C GLY A 104 -17.75 -7.22 5.45
N LYS A 105 -18.07 -7.06 4.16
CA LYS A 105 -19.45 -7.21 3.66
C LYS A 105 -20.03 -8.62 3.81
N ALA A 106 -19.19 -9.65 3.75
CA ALA A 106 -19.64 -11.01 3.98
C ALA A 106 -20.26 -11.14 5.38
N ALA A 107 -19.71 -10.45 6.40
CA ALA A 107 -20.27 -10.41 7.74
C ALA A 107 -21.66 -9.73 7.84
N ASP A 108 -22.02 -8.90 6.86
CA ASP A 108 -23.28 -8.15 6.79
C ASP A 108 -24.36 -8.83 5.97
N GLN A 109 -24.02 -9.25 4.75
CA GLN A 109 -25.00 -9.45 3.68
C GLN A 109 -25.14 -10.90 3.25
N GLY A 110 -24.37 -11.84 3.82
CA GLY A 110 -24.45 -13.22 3.36
C GLY A 110 -23.73 -13.47 2.02
N THR A 111 -22.92 -12.52 1.52
CA THR A 111 -22.42 -12.49 0.14
C THR A 111 -21.09 -13.24 -0.07
N VAL A 112 -21.06 -14.54 0.25
CA VAL A 112 -19.85 -15.39 0.03
C VAL A 112 -19.41 -15.38 -1.45
N ASP A 113 -20.32 -15.24 -2.42
CA ASP A 113 -19.96 -15.16 -3.85
C ASP A 113 -19.04 -13.98 -4.16
N GLN A 114 -19.34 -12.82 -3.57
CA GLN A 114 -18.56 -11.61 -3.80
C GLN A 114 -17.18 -11.76 -3.17
N LEU A 115 -17.11 -12.40 -1.99
CA LEU A 115 -15.86 -12.74 -1.34
C LEU A 115 -15.03 -13.71 -2.19
N GLU A 116 -15.60 -14.81 -2.66
CA GLU A 116 -14.93 -15.78 -3.56
C GLU A 116 -14.41 -15.09 -4.83
N ALA A 117 -15.26 -14.31 -5.51
CA ALA A 117 -14.87 -13.59 -6.73
C ALA A 117 -13.76 -12.57 -6.49
N SER A 118 -13.78 -11.87 -5.35
CA SER A 118 -12.71 -10.93 -4.98
C SER A 118 -11.39 -11.65 -4.65
N ALA A 119 -11.47 -12.83 -4.01
CA ALA A 119 -10.31 -13.65 -3.71
C ALA A 119 -9.68 -14.25 -4.99
N GLU A 120 -10.49 -14.62 -5.98
CA GLU A 120 -10.04 -15.06 -7.29
C GLU A 120 -9.35 -13.91 -8.06
N LYS A 121 -9.92 -12.69 -8.03
CA LYS A 121 -9.24 -11.52 -8.61
C LYS A 121 -7.90 -11.22 -7.94
N LEU A 122 -7.85 -11.24 -6.61
CA LEU A 122 -6.62 -11.06 -5.85
C LEU A 122 -5.55 -12.08 -6.25
N THR A 123 -5.95 -13.34 -6.39
CA THR A 123 -5.09 -14.42 -6.89
C THR A 123 -4.50 -14.11 -8.26
N ASN A 124 -5.33 -13.68 -9.21
CA ASN A 124 -4.88 -13.33 -10.56
C ASN A 124 -3.89 -12.16 -10.55
N SER A 125 -4.13 -11.16 -9.70
CA SER A 125 -3.23 -10.02 -9.51
C SER A 125 -1.89 -10.42 -8.89
N VAL A 126 -1.87 -11.38 -7.95
CA VAL A 126 -0.62 -11.95 -7.43
C VAL A 126 0.18 -12.67 -8.52
N ALA A 127 -0.49 -13.45 -9.38
CA ALA A 127 0.18 -14.13 -10.49
C ALA A 127 0.75 -13.13 -11.52
N ALA A 128 0.01 -12.07 -11.84
CA ALA A 128 0.47 -10.99 -12.71
C ALA A 128 1.67 -10.25 -12.11
N LEU A 129 1.62 -9.93 -10.82
CA LEU A 129 2.72 -9.28 -10.11
C LEU A 129 3.97 -10.17 -10.05
N ALA A 130 3.81 -11.45 -9.71
CA ALA A 130 4.92 -12.40 -9.69
C ALA A 130 5.61 -12.49 -11.06
N THR A 131 4.81 -12.54 -12.14
CA THR A 131 5.32 -12.56 -13.52
C THR A 131 6.06 -11.27 -13.86
N ALA A 132 5.51 -10.11 -13.50
CA ALA A 132 6.14 -8.80 -13.73
C ALA A 132 7.47 -8.65 -12.98
N MET A 133 7.64 -9.35 -11.85
CA MET A 133 8.88 -9.39 -11.07
C MET A 133 9.86 -10.48 -11.52
N GLY A 134 9.58 -11.18 -12.64
CA GLY A 134 10.41 -12.26 -13.16
C GLY A 134 10.32 -13.58 -12.39
N GLY A 135 9.34 -13.71 -11.49
CA GLY A 135 9.02 -14.96 -10.79
C GLY A 135 8.14 -15.89 -11.62
N SER A 136 8.08 -17.16 -11.22
CA SER A 136 7.12 -18.10 -11.82
C SER A 136 5.69 -17.75 -11.38
N PRO A 137 4.72 -17.71 -12.30
CA PRO A 137 3.33 -17.45 -11.94
C PRO A 137 2.85 -18.53 -10.98
N MET A 138 2.39 -18.14 -9.79
CA MET A 138 1.73 -19.07 -8.90
C MET A 138 0.34 -19.40 -9.44
N VAL A 139 0.14 -20.67 -9.80
CA VAL A 139 -1.21 -21.21 -10.02
C VAL A 139 -1.82 -21.42 -8.63
N ALA A 140 -2.57 -20.44 -8.13
CA ALA A 140 -3.29 -20.68 -6.88
C ALA A 140 -4.49 -21.61 -7.15
N PRO A 141 -4.86 -22.46 -6.18
CA PRO A 141 -6.01 -23.33 -6.31
C PRO A 141 -7.28 -22.49 -6.51
N ALA A 142 -8.16 -22.93 -7.42
CA ALA A 142 -9.44 -22.26 -7.63
C ALA A 142 -10.23 -22.21 -6.31
N ILE A 143 -10.52 -21.01 -5.84
CA ILE A 143 -11.30 -20.77 -4.61
C ILE A 143 -12.77 -20.90 -4.97
N LYS A 144 -13.26 -22.14 -5.07
CA LYS A 144 -14.69 -22.43 -5.20
C LYS A 144 -15.16 -23.14 -3.93
N VAL A 145 -16.06 -22.52 -3.17
CA VAL A 145 -16.72 -23.21 -2.06
C VAL A 145 -17.88 -24.02 -2.63
N VAL A 146 -17.61 -25.28 -2.95
CA VAL A 146 -18.61 -26.21 -3.49
C VAL A 146 -19.57 -26.62 -2.37
N GLY A 147 -20.87 -26.33 -2.52
CA GLY A 147 -21.93 -26.88 -1.65
C GLY A 147 -22.93 -25.87 -1.08
N ARG A 148 -23.53 -25.03 -1.93
CA ARG A 148 -24.61 -24.13 -1.50
C ARG A 148 -25.97 -24.81 -1.58
N ALA A 149 -26.32 -25.56 -0.53
CA ALA A 149 -27.71 -25.84 -0.25
C ALA A 149 -28.32 -24.62 0.46
N ALA A 150 -29.36 -24.03 -0.13
CA ALA A 150 -30.10 -22.90 0.40
C ALA A 150 -30.88 -23.24 1.68
N ALA A 151 -30.17 -23.39 2.81
CA ALA A 151 -30.76 -23.64 4.12
C ALA A 151 -30.52 -22.43 5.04
N SER A 152 -31.52 -21.57 5.10
CA SER A 152 -31.59 -20.28 5.81
C SER A 152 -31.56 -20.37 7.34
N ALA A 153 -30.92 -21.36 7.95
CA ALA A 153 -31.16 -21.69 9.37
C ALA A 153 -29.94 -21.78 10.30
N VAL A 154 -28.69 -21.59 9.84
CA VAL A 154 -27.53 -21.65 10.77
C VAL A 154 -26.50 -20.57 10.45
N SER A 155 -26.48 -19.49 11.23
CA SER A 155 -25.45 -18.43 11.19
C SER A 155 -24.02 -18.98 11.23
N ASP A 156 -23.82 -20.07 11.97
CA ASP A 156 -22.50 -20.70 12.13
C ASP A 156 -21.99 -21.34 10.84
N THR A 157 -22.87 -21.89 10.00
CA THR A 157 -22.45 -22.48 8.72
C THR A 157 -21.95 -21.40 7.77
N TYR A 158 -22.63 -20.25 7.77
CA TYR A 158 -22.24 -19.11 6.95
C TYR A 158 -20.89 -18.52 7.38
N VAL A 159 -20.70 -18.28 8.69
CA VAL A 159 -19.43 -17.78 9.23
C VAL A 159 -18.28 -18.75 8.92
N ARG A 160 -18.53 -20.07 8.97
CA ARG A 160 -17.54 -21.08 8.58
C ARG A 160 -17.19 -21.03 7.09
N GLN A 161 -18.14 -20.75 6.21
CA GLN A 161 -17.87 -20.59 4.77
C GLN A 161 -17.02 -19.35 4.49
N VAL A 162 -17.34 -18.22 5.11
CA VAL A 162 -16.52 -16.99 5.03
C VAL A 162 -15.10 -17.28 5.51
N LEU A 163 -14.98 -17.93 6.67
CA LEU A 163 -13.68 -18.26 7.25
C LEU A 163 -12.89 -19.27 6.42
N ASP A 164 -13.56 -20.21 5.74
CA ASP A 164 -12.92 -21.14 4.81
C ASP A 164 -12.33 -20.41 3.60
N VAL A 165 -13.06 -19.44 3.03
CA VAL A 165 -12.51 -18.58 1.96
C VAL A 165 -11.31 -17.79 2.49
N VAL A 166 -11.46 -17.11 3.62
CA VAL A 166 -10.39 -16.31 4.23
C VAL A 166 -9.14 -17.16 4.50
N ARG A 167 -9.28 -18.36 5.05
CA ARG A 167 -8.17 -19.31 5.26
C ARG A 167 -7.51 -19.75 3.96
N LYS A 168 -8.29 -20.03 2.90
CA LYS A 168 -7.75 -20.40 1.58
C LYS A 168 -7.03 -19.24 0.90
N THR A 169 -7.44 -18.00 1.17
CA THR A 169 -6.81 -16.79 0.63
C THR A 169 -5.58 -16.35 1.43
N ASP A 170 -5.37 -16.82 2.66
CA ASP A 170 -4.22 -16.48 3.51
C ASP A 170 -2.84 -16.60 2.82
N PRO A 171 -2.49 -17.74 2.17
CA PRO A 171 -1.23 -17.83 1.44
C PRO A 171 -1.14 -16.84 0.27
N VAL A 172 -2.27 -16.48 -0.35
CA VAL A 172 -2.32 -15.49 -1.44
C VAL A 172 -2.01 -14.09 -0.89
N VAL A 173 -2.63 -13.71 0.24
CA VAL A 173 -2.34 -12.43 0.92
C VAL A 173 -0.87 -12.36 1.35
N LYS A 174 -0.34 -13.44 1.95
CA LYS A 174 1.07 -13.53 2.32
C LYS A 174 1.98 -13.32 1.11
N ASN A 175 1.76 -14.05 0.02
CA ASN A 175 2.58 -13.95 -1.17
C ASN A 175 2.48 -12.55 -1.82
N LEU A 176 1.29 -11.95 -1.85
CA LEU A 176 1.13 -10.58 -2.31
C LEU A 176 1.98 -9.61 -1.47
N VAL A 177 1.88 -9.71 -0.14
CA VAL A 177 2.62 -8.85 0.79
C VAL A 177 4.12 -9.06 0.62
N ASP A 178 4.59 -10.30 0.50
CA ASP A 178 6.02 -10.60 0.27
C ASP A 178 6.51 -9.99 -1.05
N LEU A 179 5.75 -10.13 -2.15
CA LEU A 179 6.08 -9.54 -3.45
C LEU A 179 6.10 -8.00 -3.38
N LEU A 180 5.05 -7.38 -2.83
CA LEU A 180 4.96 -5.93 -2.70
C LEU A 180 6.05 -5.37 -1.76
N LYS A 181 6.44 -6.09 -0.70
CA LYS A 181 7.54 -5.66 0.18
C LYS A 181 8.89 -5.72 -0.52
N ASN A 182 9.16 -6.78 -1.26
CA ASN A 182 10.40 -6.90 -2.03
C ASN A 182 10.50 -5.82 -3.10
N ASP A 183 9.37 -5.50 -3.72
CA ASP A 183 9.29 -4.55 -4.81
C ASP A 183 9.28 -3.08 -4.36
N LEU A 184 8.48 -2.76 -3.33
CA LEU A 184 8.33 -1.40 -2.79
C LEU A 184 9.31 -1.08 -1.66
N GLY A 185 10.09 -2.06 -1.19
CA GLY A 185 11.11 -1.86 -0.16
C GLY A 185 12.12 -0.76 -0.52
N PRO A 186 12.66 -0.71 -1.76
CA PRO A 186 13.53 0.36 -2.20
C PRO A 186 12.85 1.73 -2.35
N LEU A 187 11.51 1.81 -2.40
CA LEU A 187 10.76 3.02 -2.76
C LEU A 187 11.11 4.22 -1.88
N GLN A 188 11.30 4.01 -0.57
CA GLN A 188 11.73 5.06 0.35
C GLN A 188 13.09 5.64 -0.07
N THR A 189 14.07 4.78 -0.33
CA THR A 189 15.42 5.21 -0.74
C THR A 189 15.36 5.92 -2.09
N ASP A 190 14.61 5.39 -3.04
CA ASP A 190 14.45 5.98 -4.38
C ASP A 190 13.80 7.37 -4.31
N LEU A 191 12.74 7.52 -3.50
CA LEU A 191 12.10 8.81 -3.24
C LEU A 191 13.06 9.84 -2.63
N TRP A 192 13.89 9.42 -1.67
CA TRP A 192 14.90 10.29 -1.05
C TRP A 192 15.98 10.73 -2.05
N VAL A 193 16.42 9.82 -2.93
CA VAL A 193 17.36 10.13 -4.02
C VAL A 193 16.73 11.11 -5.01
N GLN A 194 15.48 10.87 -5.41
CA GLN A 194 14.74 11.75 -6.32
C GLN A 194 14.49 13.13 -5.72
N ALA A 195 14.08 13.21 -4.45
CA ALA A 195 13.90 14.48 -3.73
C ALA A 195 15.21 15.28 -3.65
N THR A 196 16.33 14.61 -3.40
CA THR A 196 17.66 15.23 -3.38
C THR A 196 18.08 15.73 -4.76
N ALA A 197 17.84 14.93 -5.80
CA ALA A 197 18.12 15.35 -7.17
C ALA A 197 17.25 16.55 -7.58
N TYR A 198 15.97 16.55 -7.22
CA TYR A 198 15.04 17.66 -7.42
C TYR A 198 15.52 18.94 -6.72
N ALA A 199 15.96 18.84 -5.46
CA ALA A 199 16.54 19.97 -4.72
C ALA A 199 17.74 20.57 -5.47
N GLY A 200 18.64 19.72 -5.97
CA GLY A 200 19.77 20.16 -6.80
C GLY A 200 19.34 20.88 -8.09
N LEU A 201 18.23 20.48 -8.71
CA LEU A 201 17.67 21.18 -9.87
C LEU A 201 17.08 22.54 -9.48
N ARG A 202 16.39 22.64 -8.34
CA ARG A 202 15.88 23.92 -7.82
C ARG A 202 17.01 24.90 -7.51
N ASP A 203 18.10 24.44 -6.92
CA ASP A 203 19.30 25.26 -6.70
C ASP A 203 19.88 25.77 -8.02
N GLN A 204 19.93 24.92 -9.05
CA GLN A 204 20.37 25.33 -10.38
C GLN A 204 19.43 26.37 -11.01
N GLN A 205 18.12 26.22 -10.87
CA GLN A 205 17.14 27.19 -11.37
C GLN A 205 17.34 28.55 -10.69
N LEU A 206 17.47 28.58 -9.36
CA LEU A 206 17.72 29.81 -8.60
C LEU A 206 19.04 30.48 -9.01
N ALA A 207 20.08 29.68 -9.27
CA ALA A 207 21.36 30.20 -9.77
C ALA A 207 21.24 30.84 -11.16
N VAL A 208 20.41 30.27 -12.05
CA VAL A 208 20.14 30.85 -13.38
C VAL A 208 19.33 32.15 -13.24
N LEU A 209 18.24 32.14 -12.47
CA LEU A 209 17.39 33.32 -12.25
C LEU A 209 18.17 34.48 -11.62
N ARG A 210 19.08 34.21 -10.69
CA ARG A 210 19.93 35.24 -10.05
C ARG A 210 20.84 35.95 -11.05
N ARG A 211 21.19 35.31 -12.17
CA ARG A 211 22.03 35.88 -13.23
C ARG A 211 21.23 36.66 -14.28
N ASP A 212 19.90 36.54 -14.28
CA ASP A 212 19.05 37.26 -15.23
C ASP A 212 18.81 38.71 -14.75
N PRO A 213 19.26 39.73 -15.50
CA PRO A 213 19.10 41.13 -15.11
C PRO A 213 17.64 41.60 -15.08
N ARG A 214 16.70 40.82 -15.65
CA ARG A 214 15.27 41.13 -15.67
C ARG A 214 14.56 40.70 -14.39
N VAL A 215 15.18 39.83 -13.58
CA VAL A 215 14.57 39.29 -12.36
C VAL A 215 14.95 40.18 -11.18
N ASN A 216 13.93 40.78 -10.55
CA ASN A 216 14.13 41.64 -9.38
C ASN A 216 14.29 40.82 -8.08
N ARG A 217 14.72 41.50 -7.00
CA ARG A 217 14.95 40.84 -5.69
C ARG A 217 13.69 40.22 -5.08
N ALA A 218 12.52 40.81 -5.29
CA ALA A 218 11.26 40.28 -4.77
C ALA A 218 10.91 38.96 -5.46
N ALA A 219 11.03 38.90 -6.79
CA ALA A 219 10.82 37.69 -7.58
C ALA A 219 11.83 36.58 -7.22
N LEU A 220 13.09 36.94 -6.94
CA LEU A 220 14.09 35.97 -6.46
C LEU A 220 13.74 35.40 -5.09
N TYR A 221 13.20 36.22 -4.18
CA TYR A 221 12.76 35.77 -2.87
C TYR A 221 11.55 34.84 -2.97
N GLU A 222 10.56 35.18 -3.79
CA GLU A 222 9.40 34.34 -4.07
C GLU A 222 9.81 32.98 -4.67
N ALA A 223 10.67 32.99 -5.69
CA ALA A 223 11.19 31.77 -6.30
C ALA A 223 11.95 30.89 -5.27
N TYR A 224 12.69 31.51 -4.34
CA TYR A 224 13.36 30.79 -3.25
C TYR A 224 12.37 30.16 -2.27
N MET A 225 11.33 30.89 -1.85
CA MET A 225 10.31 30.38 -0.94
C MET A 225 9.54 29.21 -1.57
N ASN A 226 9.18 29.34 -2.85
CA ASN A 226 8.51 28.27 -3.60
C ASN A 226 9.42 27.04 -3.72
N ALA A 227 10.69 27.24 -4.11
CA ALA A 227 11.68 26.14 -4.17
C ALA A 227 11.85 25.41 -2.84
N ARG A 228 11.88 26.15 -1.73
CA ARG A 228 11.98 25.56 -0.40
C ARG A 228 10.73 24.75 -0.04
N SER A 229 9.54 25.27 -0.35
CA SER A 229 8.29 24.54 -0.14
C SER A 229 8.25 23.26 -0.97
N ASP A 230 8.56 23.36 -2.26
CA ASP A 230 8.58 22.25 -3.20
C ASP A 230 9.50 21.13 -2.71
N VAL A 231 10.75 21.47 -2.35
CA VAL A 231 11.75 20.52 -1.86
C VAL A 231 11.30 19.83 -0.56
N LYS A 232 10.74 20.61 0.38
CA LYS A 232 10.22 20.07 1.64
C LYS A 232 9.10 19.05 1.38
N ALA A 233 8.18 19.36 0.46
CA ALA A 233 7.10 18.44 0.10
C ALA A 233 7.63 17.12 -0.48
N ARG A 234 8.67 17.15 -1.32
CA ARG A 234 9.26 15.93 -1.92
C ARG A 234 10.00 15.07 -0.88
N TYR A 235 10.68 15.68 0.09
CA TYR A 235 11.28 14.91 1.21
C TYR A 235 10.21 14.27 2.10
N ALA A 236 9.14 14.98 2.40
CA ALA A 236 8.04 14.45 3.20
C ALA A 236 7.33 13.27 2.52
N LEU A 237 7.32 13.20 1.17
CA LEU A 237 6.87 12.00 0.43
C LEU A 237 7.79 10.79 0.68
N GLY A 238 9.11 11.01 0.73
CA GLY A 238 10.07 9.98 1.12
C GLY A 238 9.82 9.46 2.54
N ASP A 239 9.54 10.36 3.49
CA ASP A 239 9.19 9.98 4.87
C ASP A 239 7.89 9.18 4.93
N ALA A 240 6.88 9.59 4.17
CA ALA A 240 5.59 8.90 4.09
C ALA A 240 5.67 7.49 3.49
N ALA A 241 6.74 7.17 2.75
CA ALA A 241 6.99 5.82 2.22
C ALA A 241 7.65 4.86 3.22
N THR A 242 8.27 5.39 4.29
CA THR A 242 8.93 4.59 5.34
C THR A 242 8.06 3.46 5.91
N PRO A 243 6.78 3.71 6.30
CA PRO A 243 5.96 2.67 6.92
C PRO A 243 5.35 1.66 5.93
N ILE A 244 5.59 1.75 4.62
CA ILE A 244 4.91 0.88 3.62
C ILE A 244 5.14 -0.60 3.90
N SER A 245 6.38 -1.00 4.18
CA SER A 245 6.72 -2.40 4.47
C SER A 245 6.00 -2.91 5.72
N ASP A 246 5.92 -2.06 6.74
CA ASP A 246 5.24 -2.36 8.00
C ASP A 246 3.71 -2.40 7.84
N LEU A 247 3.14 -1.52 7.00
CA LEU A 247 1.72 -1.54 6.63
C LEU A 247 1.37 -2.86 5.94
N LEU A 248 2.14 -3.25 4.93
CA LEU A 248 1.93 -4.49 4.19
C LEU A 248 2.06 -5.71 5.13
N GLN A 249 3.08 -5.73 5.99
CA GLN A 249 3.23 -6.80 6.98
C GLN A 249 2.06 -6.83 7.96
N SER A 250 1.62 -5.67 8.45
CA SER A 250 0.51 -5.59 9.40
C SER A 250 -0.83 -6.01 8.75
N ILE A 251 -1.02 -5.82 7.44
CA ILE A 251 -2.18 -6.38 6.71
C ILE A 251 -2.12 -7.91 6.76
N HIS A 252 -0.99 -8.51 6.40
CA HIS A 252 -0.80 -9.96 6.45
C HIS A 252 -1.01 -10.50 7.87
N ASP A 253 -0.39 -9.91 8.88
CA ASP A 253 -0.46 -10.39 10.26
C ASP A 253 -1.89 -10.30 10.81
N THR A 254 -2.62 -9.24 10.46
CA THR A 254 -4.03 -9.09 10.84
C THR A 254 -4.90 -10.12 10.11
N HIS A 255 -4.66 -10.32 8.81
CA HIS A 255 -5.36 -11.35 8.02
C HIS A 255 -5.11 -12.75 8.58
N HIS A 256 -3.86 -13.09 8.89
CA HIS A 256 -3.48 -14.38 9.46
C HIS A 256 -4.07 -14.58 10.87
N ALA A 257 -4.16 -13.53 11.69
CA ALA A 257 -4.85 -13.59 12.97
C ALA A 257 -6.34 -13.92 12.80
N LEU A 258 -7.01 -13.35 11.79
CA LEU A 258 -8.41 -13.69 11.47
C LEU A 258 -8.57 -15.16 11.06
N THR A 259 -7.62 -15.72 10.30
CA THR A 259 -7.72 -17.09 9.77
C THR A 259 -7.50 -18.15 10.86
N THR A 260 -6.55 -17.88 11.76
CA THR A 260 -6.13 -18.80 12.82
C THR A 260 -6.93 -18.64 14.11
N GLY A 261 -7.57 -17.49 14.33
CA GLY A 261 -8.15 -17.15 15.62
C GLY A 261 -7.08 -17.03 16.72
N SER A 262 -5.82 -16.81 16.33
CA SER A 262 -4.69 -16.74 17.26
C SER A 262 -4.37 -15.28 17.62
N GLY A 263 -4.07 -15.05 18.90
CA GLY A 263 -3.76 -13.72 19.42
C GLY A 263 -4.98 -12.81 19.62
N ASP A 264 -4.71 -11.55 19.99
CA ASP A 264 -5.73 -10.51 20.12
C ASP A 264 -5.95 -9.83 18.76
N ILE A 265 -6.94 -10.34 18.00
CA ILE A 265 -7.34 -9.79 16.70
C ILE A 265 -7.72 -8.31 16.79
N GLY A 266 -8.38 -7.92 17.88
CA GLY A 266 -8.74 -6.52 18.11
C GLY A 266 -7.52 -5.63 18.25
N LEU A 267 -6.44 -6.13 18.87
CA LEU A 267 -5.17 -5.41 18.97
C LEU A 267 -4.44 -5.30 17.63
N THR A 268 -4.42 -6.34 16.79
CA THR A 268 -3.78 -6.27 15.46
C THR A 268 -4.51 -5.29 14.55
N ILE A 269 -5.84 -5.32 14.53
CA ILE A 269 -6.68 -4.35 13.81
C ILE A 269 -6.41 -2.91 14.28
N LYS A 270 -6.36 -2.68 15.60
CA LYS A 270 -6.07 -1.35 16.17
C LYS A 270 -4.69 -0.84 15.74
N ARG A 271 -3.67 -1.70 15.79
CA ARG A 271 -2.30 -1.35 15.36
C ARG A 271 -2.24 -1.03 13.87
N LEU A 272 -2.85 -1.87 13.02
CA LEU A 272 -2.95 -1.62 11.58
C LEU A 272 -3.66 -0.29 11.30
N SER A 273 -4.78 -0.03 11.98
CA SER A 273 -5.55 1.21 11.82
C SER A 273 -4.76 2.45 12.22
N ALA A 274 -4.02 2.39 13.33
CA ALA A 274 -3.16 3.48 13.79
C ALA A 274 -2.04 3.76 12.78
N LEU A 275 -1.33 2.72 12.34
CA LEU A 275 -0.27 2.84 11.36
C LEU A 275 -0.77 3.43 10.04
N ALA A 276 -1.94 2.97 9.56
CA ALA A 276 -2.57 3.49 8.34
C ALA A 276 -2.94 4.97 8.48
N LYS A 277 -3.46 5.39 9.64
CA LYS A 277 -3.82 6.77 9.91
C LYS A 277 -2.59 7.68 9.96
N ASP A 278 -1.54 7.27 10.67
CA ASP A 278 -0.31 8.04 10.79
C ASP A 278 0.35 8.22 9.43
N SER A 279 0.39 7.16 8.63
CA SER A 279 0.94 7.18 7.26
C SER A 279 0.10 8.05 6.31
N ALA A 280 -1.24 7.95 6.36
CA ALA A 280 -2.13 8.78 5.56
C ALA A 280 -1.99 10.28 5.91
N ALA A 281 -1.80 10.61 7.20
CA ALA A 281 -1.58 11.98 7.63
C ALA A 281 -0.29 12.57 7.04
N LEU A 282 0.79 11.79 6.97
CA LEU A 282 2.04 12.21 6.32
C LEU A 282 1.84 12.50 4.83
N ILE A 283 1.09 11.65 4.12
CA ILE A 283 0.77 11.87 2.70
C ILE A 283 -0.12 13.12 2.51
N GLU A 284 -1.13 13.34 3.34
CA GLU A 284 -2.00 14.51 3.18
C GLU A 284 -1.27 15.83 3.44
N VAL A 285 -0.32 15.87 4.39
CA VAL A 285 0.55 17.05 4.59
C VAL A 285 1.34 17.37 3.32
N THR A 286 1.85 16.36 2.61
CA THR A 286 2.61 16.59 1.36
C THR A 286 1.77 17.17 0.23
N LYS A 287 0.49 16.79 0.13
CA LYS A 287 -0.42 17.33 -0.90
C LYS A 287 -0.78 18.78 -0.64
N LYS A 288 -0.98 19.14 0.63
CA LYS A 288 -1.35 20.52 1.00
C LYS A 288 -0.22 21.50 0.71
N ASP A 289 1.02 21.13 1.04
CA ASP A 289 2.21 21.95 0.78
C ASP A 289 2.53 22.11 -0.73
N ALA A 290 1.86 21.37 -1.63
CA ALA A 290 2.05 21.42 -3.08
C ALA A 290 1.01 22.28 -3.84
N VAL A 291 -0.05 22.76 -3.18
CA VAL A 291 -1.16 23.52 -3.80
C VAL A 291 -1.19 24.99 -3.35
N GLU A 292 -0.40 25.35 -2.34
CA GLU A 292 -0.18 26.74 -1.88
C GLU A 292 1.08 27.35 -2.51
#